data_AF-A0A5B1QR27-F1
#
_entry.id   AF-A0A5B1QR27-F1
#
_cell.length_a   1.000
_cell.length_b   1.000
_cell.length_c   1.000
_cell.angle_alpha   90.00
_cell.angle_beta   90.00
_cell.angle_gamma   90.00
#
_symmetry.space_group_name_H-M   'P 1'
#
loop_
_entity.id
_entity.type
_entity.pdbx_description
1 polymer ?
#
loop_
_entity_poly.entity_id
_entity_poly.type
_entity_poly.pdbx_seq_one_letter_code
_entity_poly.pdbx_strand_id
1 'polypeptide(L)'
;YNSFEARRKMLEQCKTRSEGRIVPHDWQLDIAESLILGVDCELIAPTGAGKTIPFILPLFYQPDKIIIIISPLNALEEDQARRFRALGVSAQAVNGTTYTDALQKEIERGKYQILVTSPNMCLQHDRFRALLSSSDFSEKISAFIIDEAHCITQWGEKFRTEYLQLGTLRAFVSAQVPFLVTSATLTPADLVTIRKSVQMDKTNTYHLNLGNDRPNIAWRVIHMKAGKSDLESLDFLLPTEAEPTLQRAIVFFDDIQLSMEACRWFRERLPEHLRHRVGCYNSRRGPQSKRHCYDQFCDECMDIWFASEAAGIGCDIPRIKIIAQFMVPGSLSIWLQRAGRAARQQDMQGEAFLLVQPSVFQEKGKKTRQEGDDVVYVKTIEEGLRTWLEGEQCRRDIADEYFFNPPTRQRAALERWRLDTWSKRYSTAPYGVEGVMPDTVLTSFASNGRWRLVADVDAPAANWIWLERHGPEVLGLMQSVDEK
;
A
#
# COMPACT_ATOMS: atom_id res chain seq x y z
N TYR A 1 -9.66 -4.90 -32.68
CA TYR A 1 -8.62 -4.92 -31.64
C TYR A 1 -7.84 -6.22 -31.77
N ASN A 2 -6.50 -6.20 -31.71
CA ASN A 2 -5.66 -7.40 -31.73
C ASN A 2 -4.78 -7.41 -30.47
N SER A 3 -5.04 -8.36 -29.56
CA SER A 3 -4.37 -8.45 -28.25
C SER A 3 -2.86 -8.65 -28.37
N PHE A 4 -2.41 -9.57 -29.23
CA PHE A 4 -1.00 -9.87 -29.40
C PHE A 4 -0.22 -8.64 -29.90
N GLU A 5 -0.76 -7.96 -30.90
CA GLU A 5 -0.15 -6.75 -31.43
C GLU A 5 -0.14 -5.60 -30.41
N ALA A 6 -1.24 -5.41 -29.68
CA ALA A 6 -1.35 -4.38 -28.65
C ALA A 6 -0.32 -4.61 -27.53
N ARG A 7 -0.26 -5.82 -26.96
CA ARG A 7 0.71 -6.19 -25.92
C ARG A 7 2.14 -6.03 -26.40
N ARG A 8 2.46 -6.50 -27.62
CA ARG A 8 3.78 -6.33 -28.23
C ARG A 8 4.18 -4.86 -28.33
N LYS A 9 3.28 -4.01 -28.84
CA LYS A 9 3.53 -2.56 -28.97
C LYS A 9 3.74 -1.89 -27.61
N MET A 10 2.91 -2.22 -26.61
CA MET A 10 3.05 -1.71 -25.25
C MET A 10 4.41 -2.10 -24.63
N LEU A 11 4.83 -3.36 -24.79
CA LEU A 11 6.12 -3.87 -24.32
C LEU A 11 7.30 -3.18 -25.01
N GLU A 12 7.30 -3.11 -26.35
CA GLU A 12 8.37 -2.48 -27.14
C GLU A 12 8.53 -1.00 -26.77
N GLN A 13 7.43 -0.26 -26.64
CA GLN A 13 7.45 1.15 -26.25
C GLN A 13 7.88 1.36 -24.79
N CYS A 14 7.41 0.52 -23.86
CA CYS A 14 7.83 0.60 -22.47
C CYS A 14 9.33 0.34 -22.34
N LYS A 15 9.85 -0.69 -23.03
CA LYS A 15 11.28 -1.00 -23.09
C LYS A 15 12.07 0.16 -23.68
N THR A 16 11.61 0.74 -24.79
CA THR A 16 12.30 1.85 -25.46
C THR A 16 12.37 3.09 -24.57
N ARG A 17 11.24 3.50 -23.98
CA ARG A 17 11.14 4.72 -23.14
C ARG A 17 11.85 4.59 -21.80
N SER A 18 11.97 3.38 -21.28
CA SER A 18 12.71 3.09 -20.05
C SER A 18 14.17 2.71 -20.28
N GLU A 19 14.66 2.74 -21.53
CA GLU A 19 16.01 2.27 -21.91
C GLU A 19 16.28 0.82 -21.45
N GLY A 20 15.24 -0.01 -21.48
CA GLY A 20 15.29 -1.41 -21.06
C GLY A 20 15.21 -1.65 -19.55
N ARG A 21 15.08 -0.59 -18.73
CA ARG A 21 15.01 -0.71 -17.26
C ARG A 21 13.69 -1.27 -16.75
N ILE A 22 12.61 -1.12 -17.51
CA ILE A 22 11.28 -1.56 -17.12
C ILE A 22 10.80 -2.64 -18.10
N VAL A 23 10.50 -3.81 -17.55
CA VAL A 23 9.78 -4.89 -18.25
C VAL A 23 8.45 -5.07 -17.52
N PRO A 24 7.32 -4.71 -18.14
CA PRO A 24 6.01 -4.91 -17.52
C PRO A 24 5.74 -6.38 -17.20
N HIS A 25 5.12 -6.63 -16.05
CA HIS A 25 4.59 -7.95 -15.71
C HIS A 25 3.31 -8.25 -16.49
N ASP A 26 2.99 -9.53 -16.69
CA ASP A 26 1.78 -9.94 -17.41
C ASP A 26 0.50 -9.34 -16.83
N TRP A 27 0.37 -9.33 -15.51
CA TRP A 27 -0.79 -8.73 -14.84
C TRP A 27 -0.93 -7.22 -15.10
N GLN A 28 0.18 -6.52 -15.34
CA GLN A 28 0.17 -5.09 -15.71
C GLN A 28 -0.35 -4.92 -17.15
N LEU A 29 0.02 -5.84 -18.04
CA LEU A 29 -0.52 -5.88 -19.40
C LEU A 29 -2.01 -6.23 -19.39
N ASP A 30 -2.45 -7.14 -18.53
CA ASP A 30 -3.87 -7.51 -18.38
C ASP A 30 -4.71 -6.29 -17.98
N ILE A 31 -4.27 -5.52 -16.98
CA ILE A 31 -4.95 -4.27 -16.58
C ILE A 31 -4.95 -3.27 -17.73
N ALA A 32 -3.80 -3.03 -18.37
CA ALA A 32 -3.71 -2.07 -19.46
C ALA A 32 -4.60 -2.44 -20.66
N GLU A 33 -4.67 -3.72 -21.01
CA GLU A 33 -5.54 -4.23 -22.07
C GLU A 33 -7.02 -4.07 -21.72
N SER A 34 -7.41 -4.38 -20.48
CA SER A 34 -8.77 -4.12 -19.99
C SER A 34 -9.17 -2.64 -20.16
N LEU A 35 -8.26 -1.71 -19.84
CA LEU A 35 -8.50 -0.27 -20.07
C LEU A 35 -8.63 0.09 -21.54
N ILE A 36 -7.82 -0.50 -22.42
CA ILE A 36 -7.94 -0.28 -23.88
C ILE A 36 -9.29 -0.80 -24.40
N LEU A 37 -9.80 -1.89 -23.83
CA LEU A 37 -11.06 -2.54 -24.20
C LEU A 37 -12.30 -1.87 -23.59
N GLY A 38 -12.14 -0.86 -22.74
CA GLY A 38 -13.26 -0.18 -22.08
C GLY A 38 -13.84 -0.97 -20.90
N VAL A 39 -13.05 -1.85 -20.28
CA VAL A 39 -13.45 -2.66 -19.12
C VAL A 39 -12.97 -1.99 -17.84
N ASP A 40 -13.91 -1.73 -16.92
CA ASP A 40 -13.58 -1.21 -15.60
C ASP A 40 -12.70 -2.21 -14.82
N CYS A 41 -11.78 -1.70 -14.00
CA CYS A 41 -10.79 -2.52 -13.31
C CYS A 41 -10.71 -2.20 -11.81
N GLU A 42 -10.55 -3.25 -11.00
CA GLU A 42 -10.19 -3.16 -9.60
C GLU A 42 -8.83 -3.81 -9.39
N LEU A 43 -7.85 -3.03 -8.93
CA LEU A 43 -6.49 -3.51 -8.68
C LEU A 43 -6.11 -3.32 -7.22
N ILE A 44 -5.98 -4.42 -6.48
CA ILE A 44 -5.33 -4.47 -5.18
C ILE A 44 -3.93 -5.03 -5.38
N ALA A 45 -2.92 -4.23 -5.08
CA ALA A 45 -1.53 -4.66 -5.21
C ALA A 45 -0.65 -3.97 -4.17
N PRO A 46 0.37 -4.63 -3.62
CA PRO A 46 1.14 -4.08 -2.52
C PRO A 46 1.91 -2.82 -2.95
N THR A 47 2.27 -1.99 -1.98
CA THR A 47 3.16 -0.85 -2.22
C THR A 47 4.50 -1.36 -2.77
N GLY A 48 4.99 -0.74 -3.85
CA GLY A 48 6.22 -1.16 -4.52
C GLY A 48 6.03 -2.17 -5.67
N ALA A 49 4.84 -2.77 -5.83
CA ALA A 49 4.55 -3.73 -6.91
C ALA A 49 4.52 -3.12 -8.33
N GLY A 50 4.71 -1.80 -8.47
CA GLY A 50 4.66 -1.14 -9.78
C GLY A 50 3.24 -0.86 -10.30
N LYS A 51 2.27 -0.59 -9.41
CA LYS A 51 0.88 -0.20 -9.76
C LYS A 51 0.78 0.90 -10.82
N THR A 52 1.76 1.77 -10.91
CA THR A 52 1.77 2.92 -11.84
C THR A 52 2.07 2.53 -13.30
N ILE A 53 2.75 1.41 -13.55
CA ILE A 53 3.08 0.97 -14.91
C ILE A 53 1.83 0.72 -15.78
N PRO A 54 0.81 -0.04 -15.34
CA PRO A 54 -0.39 -0.25 -16.15
C PRO A 54 -1.14 1.05 -16.48
N PHE A 55 -0.89 2.15 -15.78
CA PHE A 55 -1.53 3.44 -16.07
C PHE A 55 -1.02 4.02 -17.39
N ILE A 56 0.25 3.78 -17.75
CA ILE A 56 0.85 4.43 -18.94
C ILE A 56 0.87 3.53 -20.17
N LEU A 57 0.77 2.21 -19.99
CA LEU A 57 0.80 1.26 -21.10
C LEU A 57 -0.30 1.53 -22.17
N PRO A 58 -1.55 1.90 -21.81
CA PRO A 58 -2.57 2.24 -22.81
C PRO A 58 -2.13 3.38 -23.75
N LEU A 59 -1.40 4.38 -23.24
CA LEU A 59 -0.90 5.52 -24.02
C LEU A 59 0.19 5.12 -25.03
N PHE A 60 0.87 4.00 -24.81
CA PHE A 60 1.85 3.48 -25.75
C PHE A 60 1.18 2.78 -26.94
N TYR A 61 -0.03 2.24 -26.73
CA TYR A 61 -0.86 1.70 -27.80
C TYR A 61 -1.63 2.82 -28.53
N GLN A 62 -2.21 3.76 -27.78
CA GLN A 62 -3.03 4.89 -28.24
C GLN A 62 -2.39 6.25 -27.86
N PRO A 63 -1.39 6.75 -28.62
CA PRO A 63 -0.62 7.93 -28.24
C PRO A 63 -1.43 9.23 -28.21
N ASP A 64 -2.53 9.31 -28.97
CA ASP A 64 -3.38 10.50 -29.06
C ASP A 64 -4.41 10.62 -27.92
N LYS A 65 -4.41 9.65 -26.99
CA LYS A 65 -5.34 9.59 -25.87
C LYS A 65 -4.76 10.23 -24.60
N ILE A 66 -5.66 10.53 -23.68
CA ILE A 66 -5.38 11.16 -22.39
C ILE A 66 -5.90 10.27 -21.27
N ILE A 67 -5.12 10.14 -20.20
CA ILE A 67 -5.53 9.49 -18.96
C ILE A 67 -5.70 10.54 -17.87
N ILE A 68 -6.79 10.45 -17.12
CA ILE A 68 -7.08 11.32 -15.99
C ILE A 68 -6.88 10.53 -14.71
N ILE A 69 -5.99 11.00 -13.85
CA ILE A 69 -5.69 10.36 -12.57
C ILE A 69 -6.26 11.22 -11.45
N ILE A 70 -7.15 10.64 -10.66
CA ILE A 70 -7.71 11.23 -9.45
C ILE A 70 -6.78 10.91 -8.29
N SER A 71 -6.26 11.95 -7.64
CA SER A 71 -5.27 11.87 -6.56
C SER A 71 -5.73 12.65 -5.32
N PRO A 72 -5.41 12.18 -4.10
CA PRO A 72 -5.90 12.77 -2.86
C PRO A 72 -5.27 14.09 -2.45
N LEU A 73 -4.07 14.47 -2.90
CA LEU A 73 -3.40 15.67 -2.40
C LEU A 73 -2.65 16.39 -3.51
N ASN A 74 -2.68 17.73 -3.51
CA ASN A 74 -1.95 18.54 -4.50
C ASN A 74 -0.45 18.21 -4.56
N ALA A 75 0.16 17.90 -3.40
CA ALA A 75 1.56 17.49 -3.35
C ALA A 75 1.80 16.14 -4.06
N LEU A 76 0.86 15.20 -3.93
CA LEU A 76 0.91 13.91 -4.61
C LEU A 76 0.62 14.06 -6.11
N GLU A 77 -0.28 14.97 -6.50
CA GLU A 77 -0.55 15.27 -7.91
C GLU A 77 0.72 15.71 -8.65
N GLU A 78 1.46 16.68 -8.11
CA GLU A 78 2.70 17.18 -8.72
C GLU A 78 3.80 16.11 -8.71
N ASP A 79 3.89 15.32 -7.65
CA ASP A 79 4.85 14.23 -7.54
C ASP A 79 4.58 13.09 -8.53
N GLN A 80 3.33 12.67 -8.68
CA GLN A 80 2.91 11.71 -9.71
C GLN A 80 3.19 12.26 -11.12
N ALA A 81 2.81 13.51 -11.41
CA ALA A 81 3.10 14.14 -12.69
C ALA A 81 4.61 14.18 -13.01
N ARG A 82 5.45 14.47 -12.01
CA ARG A 82 6.91 14.41 -12.15
C ARG A 82 7.42 13.00 -12.49
N ARG A 83 6.88 11.96 -11.84
CA ARG A 83 7.26 10.57 -12.12
C ARG A 83 6.87 10.14 -13.53
N PHE A 84 5.69 10.49 -14.01
CA PHE A 84 5.29 10.18 -15.39
C PHE A 84 6.16 10.89 -16.42
N ARG A 85 6.54 12.15 -16.17
CA ARG A 85 7.51 12.87 -17.01
C ARG A 85 8.87 12.17 -17.05
N ALA A 86 9.34 11.64 -15.92
CA ALA A 86 10.57 10.85 -15.86
C ALA A 86 10.49 9.51 -16.63
N LEU A 87 9.28 8.99 -16.86
CA LEU A 87 9.01 7.82 -17.72
C LEU A 87 8.78 8.21 -19.20
N GLY A 88 9.02 9.49 -19.55
CA GLY A 88 8.89 9.99 -20.92
C GLY A 88 7.45 10.25 -21.38
N VAL A 89 6.49 10.35 -20.46
CA VAL A 89 5.08 10.67 -20.75
C VAL A 89 4.78 12.11 -20.37
N SER A 90 4.13 12.87 -21.25
CA SER A 90 3.75 14.25 -20.92
C SER A 90 2.64 14.25 -19.86
N ALA A 91 2.94 14.77 -18.68
CA ALA A 91 2.02 14.77 -17.55
C ALA A 91 2.00 16.13 -16.83
N GLN A 92 0.82 16.51 -16.33
CA GLN A 92 0.61 17.77 -15.63
C GLN A 92 -0.34 17.61 -14.45
N ALA A 93 0.02 18.23 -13.31
CA ALA A 93 -0.88 18.37 -12.17
C ALA A 93 -1.88 19.51 -12.42
N VAL A 94 -3.16 19.25 -12.18
CA VAL A 94 -4.28 20.16 -12.42
C VAL A 94 -5.04 20.35 -11.11
N ASN A 95 -4.84 21.50 -10.47
CA ASN A 95 -5.49 21.88 -9.22
C ASN A 95 -5.69 23.39 -9.13
N GLY A 96 -6.34 23.85 -8.06
CA GLY A 96 -6.61 25.28 -7.86
C GLY A 96 -5.38 26.19 -7.81
N THR A 97 -4.16 25.65 -7.69
CA THR A 97 -2.91 26.42 -7.78
C THR A 97 -2.24 26.38 -9.15
N THR A 98 -2.45 25.31 -9.93
CA THR A 98 -1.81 25.14 -11.25
C THR A 98 -2.73 25.50 -12.41
N TYR A 99 -4.05 25.44 -12.22
CA TYR A 99 -5.03 25.66 -13.28
C TYR A 99 -5.13 27.14 -13.66
N THR A 100 -4.82 27.43 -14.92
CA THR A 100 -4.80 28.78 -15.49
C THR A 100 -5.35 28.75 -16.93
N ASP A 101 -5.66 29.92 -17.50
CA ASP A 101 -6.08 30.03 -18.91
C ASP A 101 -5.04 29.48 -19.89
N ALA A 102 -3.76 29.71 -19.59
CA ALA A 102 -2.67 29.18 -20.39
C ALA A 102 -2.67 27.64 -20.34
N LEU A 103 -2.77 27.07 -19.14
CA LEU A 103 -2.80 25.62 -18.97
C LEU A 103 -4.03 24.99 -19.65
N GLN A 104 -5.22 25.60 -19.53
CA GLN A 104 -6.41 25.12 -20.22
C GLN A 104 -6.18 25.01 -21.74
N LYS A 105 -5.64 26.05 -22.37
CA LYS A 105 -5.33 26.05 -23.81
C LYS A 105 -4.29 25.00 -24.18
N GLU A 106 -3.31 24.74 -23.31
CA GLU A 106 -2.33 23.68 -23.53
C GLU A 106 -2.96 22.28 -23.48
N ILE A 107 -3.89 22.06 -22.54
CA ILE A 107 -4.64 20.81 -22.43
C ILE A 107 -5.52 20.61 -23.68
N GLU A 108 -6.27 21.63 -24.11
CA GLU A 108 -7.12 21.59 -25.31
C GLU A 108 -6.33 21.24 -26.58
N ARG A 109 -5.09 21.76 -26.68
CA ARG A 109 -4.15 21.46 -27.78
C ARG A 109 -3.54 20.06 -27.72
N GLY A 110 -3.80 19.27 -26.67
CA GLY A 110 -3.27 17.92 -26.52
C GLY A 110 -1.80 17.87 -26.08
N LYS A 111 -1.30 18.89 -25.37
CA LYS A 111 0.11 18.92 -24.90
C LYS A 111 0.43 17.80 -23.90
N TYR A 112 -0.57 17.31 -23.16
CA TYR A 112 -0.39 16.36 -22.07
C TYR A 112 -1.19 15.08 -22.31
N GLN A 113 -0.55 13.92 -22.11
CA GLN A 113 -1.20 12.60 -22.15
C GLN A 113 -1.72 12.16 -20.78
N ILE A 114 -1.22 12.74 -19.68
CA ILE A 114 -1.69 12.46 -18.32
C ILE A 114 -2.04 13.76 -17.60
N LEU A 115 -3.25 13.81 -17.05
CA LEU A 115 -3.69 14.87 -16.16
C LEU A 115 -3.90 14.29 -14.76
N VAL A 116 -3.12 14.76 -13.78
CA VAL A 116 -3.27 14.34 -12.39
C VAL A 116 -4.04 15.43 -11.66
N THR A 117 -5.20 15.10 -11.10
CA THR A 117 -6.18 16.07 -10.60
C THR A 117 -6.92 15.52 -9.37
N SER A 118 -7.83 16.31 -8.81
CA SER A 118 -8.64 15.93 -7.64
C SER A 118 -10.12 15.75 -8.00
N PRO A 119 -10.90 15.04 -7.16
CA PRO A 119 -12.35 14.95 -7.33
C PRO A 119 -13.02 16.33 -7.43
N ASN A 120 -12.59 17.26 -6.57
CA ASN A 120 -13.15 18.60 -6.50
C ASN A 120 -12.92 19.39 -7.80
N MET A 121 -11.72 19.31 -8.38
CA MET A 121 -11.46 19.94 -9.68
C MET A 121 -12.37 19.39 -10.78
N CYS A 122 -12.55 18.07 -10.86
CA CYS A 122 -13.38 17.48 -11.90
C CYS A 122 -14.88 17.80 -11.75
N LEU A 123 -15.38 17.85 -10.51
CA LEU A 123 -16.83 17.97 -10.24
C LEU A 123 -17.31 19.40 -10.00
N GLN A 124 -16.48 20.24 -9.37
CA GLN A 124 -16.89 21.56 -8.86
C GLN A 124 -16.26 22.72 -9.64
N HIS A 125 -15.08 22.53 -10.26
CA HIS A 125 -14.43 23.61 -11.00
C HIS A 125 -15.04 23.76 -12.41
N ASP A 126 -15.94 24.74 -12.59
CA ASP A 126 -16.77 24.91 -13.79
C ASP A 126 -16.04 24.79 -15.13
N ARG A 127 -14.92 25.50 -15.30
CA ARG A 127 -14.19 25.49 -16.58
C ARG A 127 -13.51 24.16 -16.89
N PHE A 128 -13.02 23.47 -15.86
CA PHE A 128 -12.35 22.19 -16.04
C PHE A 128 -13.40 21.11 -16.28
N ARG A 129 -14.51 21.14 -15.54
CA ARG A 129 -15.70 20.31 -15.82
C ARG A 129 -16.22 20.51 -17.24
N ALA A 130 -16.38 21.76 -17.70
CA ALA A 130 -16.83 22.06 -19.06
C ALA A 130 -15.87 21.51 -20.14
N LEU A 131 -14.56 21.56 -19.88
CA LEU A 131 -13.56 20.91 -20.73
C LEU A 131 -13.76 19.40 -20.77
N LEU A 132 -13.89 18.74 -19.60
CA LEU A 132 -14.14 17.30 -19.52
C LEU A 132 -15.41 16.89 -20.27
N SER A 133 -16.47 17.69 -20.19
CA SER A 133 -17.76 17.44 -20.85
C SER A 133 -17.80 17.82 -22.33
N SER A 134 -16.76 18.45 -22.89
CA SER A 134 -16.75 18.78 -24.31
C SER A 134 -16.56 17.53 -25.18
N SER A 135 -17.27 17.45 -26.31
CA SER A 135 -17.19 16.30 -27.23
C SER A 135 -15.75 16.00 -27.64
N ASP A 136 -15.05 17.04 -28.09
CA ASP A 136 -13.71 16.92 -28.67
C ASP A 136 -12.66 16.47 -27.64
N PHE A 137 -12.86 16.81 -26.36
CA PHE A 137 -11.96 16.39 -25.29
C PHE A 137 -12.35 15.04 -24.71
N SER A 138 -13.64 14.80 -24.47
CA SER A 138 -14.14 13.55 -23.90
C SER A 138 -13.81 12.33 -24.77
N GLU A 139 -13.83 12.47 -26.09
CA GLU A 139 -13.41 11.43 -27.03
C GLU A 139 -11.92 11.10 -26.95
N LYS A 140 -11.09 12.01 -26.44
CA LYS A 140 -9.64 11.77 -26.24
C LYS A 140 -9.34 11.06 -24.93
N ILE A 141 -10.27 11.01 -23.99
CA ILE A 141 -10.05 10.33 -22.71
C ILE A 141 -10.04 8.81 -22.95
N SER A 142 -8.97 8.16 -22.52
CA SER A 142 -8.81 6.71 -22.57
C SER A 142 -9.28 6.04 -21.30
N ALA A 143 -9.06 6.62 -20.11
CA ALA A 143 -9.47 6.05 -18.84
C ALA A 143 -9.45 7.09 -17.71
N PHE A 144 -10.26 6.86 -16.68
CA PHE A 144 -10.06 7.46 -15.36
C PHE A 144 -9.35 6.47 -14.44
N ILE A 145 -8.38 6.96 -13.67
CA ILE A 145 -7.65 6.16 -12.69
C ILE A 145 -7.83 6.81 -11.32
N ILE A 146 -8.38 6.06 -10.37
CA ILE A 146 -8.55 6.48 -8.99
C ILE A 146 -7.43 5.80 -8.20
N ASP A 147 -6.31 6.51 -8.07
CA ASP A 147 -5.19 6.05 -7.25
C ASP A 147 -5.48 6.30 -5.77
N GLU A 148 -4.94 5.45 -4.90
CA GLU A 148 -5.21 5.47 -3.47
C GLU A 148 -6.72 5.42 -3.14
N ALA A 149 -7.46 4.54 -3.83
CA ALA A 149 -8.92 4.44 -3.76
C ALA A 149 -9.50 4.21 -2.35
N HIS A 150 -8.69 3.76 -1.39
CA HIS A 150 -9.08 3.71 0.03
C HIS A 150 -9.49 5.08 0.58
N CYS A 151 -9.06 6.19 -0.04
CA CYS A 151 -9.49 7.54 0.33
C CYS A 151 -11.01 7.72 0.19
N ILE A 152 -11.67 6.94 -0.68
CA ILE A 152 -13.13 6.99 -0.82
C ILE A 152 -13.81 6.60 0.49
N THR A 153 -13.37 5.50 1.12
CA THR A 153 -13.97 5.02 2.37
C THR A 153 -13.46 5.78 3.58
N GLN A 154 -12.19 6.18 3.59
CA GLN A 154 -11.60 6.90 4.72
C GLN A 154 -12.04 8.36 4.82
N TRP A 155 -12.19 9.07 3.70
CA TRP A 155 -12.42 10.52 3.68
C TRP A 155 -13.79 10.93 3.16
N GLY A 156 -14.47 10.05 2.41
CA GLY A 156 -15.72 10.35 1.72
C GLY A 156 -16.86 10.81 2.63
N GLU A 157 -16.88 10.40 3.89
CA GLU A 157 -17.97 10.80 4.81
C GLU A 157 -17.66 12.05 5.65
N LYS A 158 -16.39 12.39 5.86
CA LYS A 158 -15.98 13.35 6.91
C LYS A 158 -15.10 14.50 6.45
N PHE A 159 -14.42 14.37 5.31
CA PHE A 159 -13.42 15.36 4.89
C PHE A 159 -13.55 15.79 3.42
N ARG A 160 -13.73 14.83 2.50
CA ARG A 160 -13.84 15.09 1.05
C ARG A 160 -14.97 14.30 0.44
N THR A 161 -16.18 14.84 0.58
CA THR A 161 -17.42 14.15 0.19
C THR A 161 -17.55 13.91 -1.31
N GLU A 162 -16.80 14.66 -2.12
CA GLU A 162 -16.71 14.49 -3.57
C GLU A 162 -16.21 13.09 -3.97
N TYR A 163 -15.43 12.43 -3.11
CA TYR A 163 -14.98 11.06 -3.35
C TYR A 163 -16.13 10.04 -3.41
N LEU A 164 -17.29 10.32 -2.81
CA LEU A 164 -18.49 9.47 -2.89
C LEU A 164 -19.33 9.72 -4.14
N GLN A 165 -18.96 10.72 -4.95
CA GLN A 165 -19.71 11.17 -6.12
C GLN A 165 -18.91 10.97 -7.43
N LEU A 166 -17.84 10.17 -7.40
CA LEU A 166 -16.96 10.01 -8.56
C LEU A 166 -17.66 9.38 -9.78
N GLY A 167 -18.73 8.61 -9.56
CA GLY A 167 -19.56 8.07 -10.64
C GLY A 167 -20.22 9.15 -11.51
N THR A 168 -20.40 10.37 -11.00
CA THR A 168 -20.88 11.52 -11.78
C THR A 168 -19.96 11.82 -12.98
N LEU A 169 -18.66 11.50 -12.88
CA LEU A 169 -17.72 11.68 -13.98
C LEU A 169 -18.10 10.89 -15.24
N ARG A 170 -18.80 9.76 -15.08
CA ARG A 170 -19.28 8.96 -16.22
C ARG A 170 -20.28 9.71 -17.09
N ALA A 171 -21.00 10.71 -16.54
CA ALA A 171 -21.90 11.55 -17.31
C ALA A 171 -21.17 12.59 -18.19
N PHE A 172 -19.88 12.82 -17.95
CA PHE A 172 -19.08 13.79 -18.70
C PHE A 172 -18.31 13.17 -19.87
N VAL A 173 -18.26 11.84 -19.95
CA VAL A 173 -17.45 11.12 -20.93
C VAL A 173 -18.24 10.04 -21.64
N SER A 174 -17.68 9.50 -22.73
CA SER A 174 -18.26 8.34 -23.41
C SER A 174 -18.42 7.17 -22.45
N ALA A 175 -19.52 6.42 -22.59
CA ALA A 175 -19.81 5.22 -21.79
C ALA A 175 -18.74 4.12 -21.94
N GLN A 176 -17.88 4.21 -22.96
CA GLN A 176 -16.77 3.28 -23.18
C GLN A 176 -15.51 3.63 -22.37
N VAL A 177 -15.45 4.79 -21.71
CA VAL A 177 -14.28 5.18 -20.90
C VAL A 177 -14.31 4.40 -19.58
N PRO A 178 -13.34 3.50 -19.34
CA PRO A 178 -13.29 2.71 -18.13
C PRO A 178 -12.66 3.46 -16.96
N PHE A 179 -12.96 2.95 -15.77
CA PHE A 179 -12.44 3.40 -14.50
C PHE A 179 -11.53 2.29 -13.93
N LEU A 180 -10.31 2.66 -13.56
CA LEU A 180 -9.42 1.84 -12.75
C LEU A 180 -9.46 2.35 -11.31
N VAL A 181 -9.92 1.54 -10.36
CA VAL A 181 -9.74 1.83 -8.94
C VAL A 181 -8.61 1.00 -8.39
N THR A 182 -7.66 1.63 -7.69
CA THR A 182 -6.50 0.92 -7.18
C THR A 182 -5.99 1.44 -5.84
N SER A 183 -5.53 0.52 -5.00
CA SER A 183 -4.96 0.80 -3.68
C SER A 183 -4.12 -0.40 -3.22
N ALA A 184 -3.29 -0.20 -2.19
CA ALA A 184 -2.54 -1.29 -1.56
C ALA A 184 -3.38 -2.12 -0.60
N THR A 185 -4.35 -1.50 0.07
CA THR A 185 -5.15 -2.10 1.11
C THR A 185 -6.61 -1.75 0.87
N LEU A 186 -7.44 -2.74 0.53
CA LEU A 186 -8.89 -2.62 0.40
C LEU A 186 -9.53 -3.89 0.95
N THR A 187 -10.48 -3.72 1.86
CA THR A 187 -11.31 -4.83 2.33
C THR A 187 -12.47 -5.10 1.35
N PRO A 188 -13.14 -6.26 1.45
CA PRO A 188 -14.38 -6.49 0.71
C PRO A 188 -15.45 -5.41 0.95
N ALA A 189 -15.54 -4.88 2.18
CA ALA A 189 -16.46 -3.80 2.51
C ALA A 189 -16.06 -2.47 1.85
N ASP A 190 -14.77 -2.16 1.79
CA ASP A 190 -14.27 -0.99 1.05
C ASP A 190 -14.65 -1.07 -0.43
N LEU A 191 -14.46 -2.23 -1.06
CA LEU A 191 -14.80 -2.43 -2.47
C LEU A 191 -16.28 -2.21 -2.76
N VAL A 192 -17.19 -2.62 -1.87
CA VAL A 192 -18.63 -2.35 -2.02
C VAL A 192 -18.90 -0.84 -2.06
N THR A 193 -18.30 -0.09 -1.14
CA THR A 193 -18.45 1.37 -1.07
C THR A 193 -17.83 2.06 -2.29
N ILE A 194 -16.63 1.63 -2.70
CA ILE A 194 -15.92 2.16 -3.87
C ILE A 194 -16.74 1.93 -5.13
N ARG A 195 -17.18 0.68 -5.40
CA ARG A 195 -18.02 0.34 -6.56
C ARG A 195 -19.25 1.21 -6.65
N LYS A 196 -19.93 1.44 -5.52
CA LYS A 196 -21.10 2.32 -5.45
C LYS A 196 -20.73 3.76 -5.80
N SER A 197 -19.63 4.28 -5.25
CA SER A 197 -19.16 5.65 -5.52
C SER A 197 -18.86 5.87 -7.00
N VAL A 198 -18.06 4.97 -7.61
CA VAL A 198 -17.63 5.10 -9.01
C VAL A 198 -18.60 4.48 -10.02
N GLN A 199 -19.76 3.98 -9.55
CA GLN A 199 -20.78 3.30 -10.36
C GLN A 199 -20.22 2.13 -11.20
N MET A 200 -19.40 1.28 -10.59
CA MET A 200 -18.87 0.05 -11.21
C MET A 200 -19.76 -1.15 -10.93
N ASP A 201 -20.04 -1.93 -11.97
CA ASP A 201 -20.73 -3.22 -11.85
C ASP A 201 -19.72 -4.34 -11.61
N LYS A 202 -19.89 -5.10 -10.52
CA LYS A 202 -19.01 -6.21 -10.16
C LYS A 202 -18.91 -7.29 -11.25
N THR A 203 -19.98 -7.53 -12.02
CA THR A 203 -20.05 -8.59 -13.04
C THR A 203 -19.25 -8.26 -14.30
N ASN A 204 -19.10 -6.97 -14.60
CA ASN A 204 -18.41 -6.46 -15.79
C ASN A 204 -17.09 -5.74 -15.44
N THR A 205 -16.56 -5.98 -14.24
CA THR A 205 -15.29 -5.42 -13.76
C THR A 205 -14.22 -6.50 -13.75
N TYR A 206 -13.05 -6.20 -14.30
CA TYR A 206 -11.87 -7.03 -14.13
C TYR A 206 -11.27 -6.79 -12.73
N HIS A 207 -11.46 -7.76 -11.83
CA HIS A 207 -10.95 -7.71 -10.47
C HIS A 207 -9.65 -8.50 -10.32
N LEU A 208 -8.59 -7.82 -9.89
CA LEU A 208 -7.28 -8.40 -9.61
C LEU A 208 -6.83 -8.03 -8.20
N ASN A 209 -6.76 -9.02 -7.32
CA ASN A 209 -6.13 -8.91 -6.01
C ASN A 209 -4.81 -9.69 -6.02
N LEU A 210 -3.68 -8.99 -5.88
CA LEU A 210 -2.35 -9.60 -5.75
C LEU A 210 -1.96 -9.88 -4.29
N GLY A 211 -2.85 -9.56 -3.34
CA GLY A 211 -2.57 -9.52 -1.92
C GLY A 211 -1.85 -8.24 -1.50
N ASN A 212 -1.65 -8.09 -0.19
CA ASN A 212 -0.96 -6.94 0.38
C ASN A 212 0.20 -7.34 1.32
N ASP A 213 0.56 -8.63 1.35
CA ASP A 213 1.68 -9.11 2.14
C ASP A 213 3.00 -8.45 1.71
N ARG A 214 3.84 -8.24 2.72
CA ARG A 214 5.20 -7.73 2.61
C ARG A 214 6.08 -8.70 3.39
N PRO A 215 6.61 -9.75 2.73
CA PRO A 215 7.42 -10.77 3.40
C PRO A 215 8.69 -10.18 4.01
N ASN A 216 9.16 -9.04 3.47
CA ASN A 216 10.34 -8.34 3.92
C ASN A 216 10.14 -7.38 5.11
N ILE A 217 8.98 -7.42 5.77
CA ILE A 217 8.65 -6.61 6.95
C ILE A 217 8.33 -7.54 8.13
N ALA A 218 9.08 -7.43 9.23
CA ALA A 218 8.74 -8.12 10.47
C ALA A 218 7.71 -7.31 11.27
N TRP A 219 6.58 -7.94 11.61
CA TRP A 219 5.51 -7.33 12.40
C TRP A 219 5.77 -7.51 13.90
N ARG A 220 5.76 -6.41 14.66
CA ARG A 220 6.04 -6.38 16.10
C ARG A 220 4.94 -5.63 16.83
N VAL A 221 4.59 -6.10 18.02
CA VAL A 221 3.65 -5.43 18.94
C VAL A 221 4.39 -5.13 20.24
N ILE A 222 4.34 -3.88 20.68
CA ILE A 222 4.91 -3.44 21.96
C ILE A 222 3.74 -3.02 22.85
N HIS A 223 3.56 -3.70 23.98
CA HIS A 223 2.58 -3.29 24.99
C HIS A 223 3.14 -2.11 25.80
N MET A 224 2.45 -0.98 25.75
CA MET A 224 2.83 0.23 26.48
C MET A 224 2.44 0.10 27.95
N LYS A 225 3.17 0.79 28.84
CA LYS A 225 2.86 0.91 30.27
C LYS A 225 1.70 1.87 30.51
N ALA A 226 1.55 2.89 29.66
CA ALA A 226 0.47 3.87 29.73
C ALA A 226 0.01 4.29 28.32
N GLY A 227 -0.88 5.30 28.25
CA GLY A 227 -1.32 5.88 26.98
C GLY A 227 -0.33 6.92 26.46
N LYS A 228 -0.82 8.13 26.20
CA LYS A 228 -0.05 9.23 25.62
C LYS A 228 1.25 9.58 26.37
N SER A 229 1.34 9.28 27.66
CA SER A 229 2.48 9.63 28.51
C SER A 229 3.65 8.64 28.45
N ASP A 230 3.48 7.45 27.91
CA ASP A 230 4.54 6.41 27.86
C ASP A 230 5.44 6.59 26.63
N LEU A 231 6.17 7.71 26.60
CA LEU A 231 7.09 8.01 25.51
C LEU A 231 8.33 7.09 25.55
N GLU A 232 8.65 6.52 26.71
CA GLU A 232 9.71 5.51 26.92
C GLU A 232 9.50 4.26 26.06
N SER A 233 8.28 3.97 25.64
CA SER A 233 7.99 2.89 24.67
C SER A 233 8.68 3.09 23.31
N LEU A 234 9.23 4.27 23.02
CA LEU A 234 10.03 4.59 21.83
C LEU A 234 11.54 4.42 22.04
N ASP A 235 12.01 4.02 23.23
CA ASP A 235 13.43 3.90 23.55
C ASP A 235 14.18 2.89 22.66
N PHE A 236 13.48 1.94 22.04
CA PHE A 236 14.08 1.00 21.08
C PHE A 236 14.64 1.69 19.81
N LEU A 237 14.27 2.96 19.56
CA LEU A 237 14.81 3.76 18.47
C LEU A 237 16.08 4.53 18.86
N LEU A 238 16.43 4.57 20.15
CA LEU A 238 17.65 5.23 20.61
C LEU A 238 18.87 4.41 20.17
N PRO A 239 20.00 5.09 19.86
CA PRO A 239 21.24 4.39 19.56
C PRO A 239 21.73 3.66 20.82
N THR A 240 22.36 2.51 20.63
CA THR A 240 22.96 1.71 21.71
C THR A 240 24.47 1.65 21.55
N GLU A 241 25.19 1.11 22.54
CA GLU A 241 26.64 0.88 22.38
C GLU A 241 26.96 -0.06 21.22
N ALA A 242 26.09 -1.05 20.97
CA ALA A 242 26.22 -1.98 19.85
C ALA A 242 25.84 -1.35 18.50
N GLU A 243 24.89 -0.41 18.50
CA GLU A 243 24.41 0.31 17.31
C GLU A 243 24.41 1.82 17.57
N PRO A 244 25.56 2.50 17.41
CA PRO A 244 25.71 3.90 17.81
C PRO A 244 25.03 4.88 16.84
N THR A 245 24.57 4.42 15.68
CA THR A 245 23.90 5.23 14.66
C THR A 245 22.39 5.06 14.70
N LEU A 246 21.65 6.13 14.46
CA LEU A 246 20.19 6.06 14.32
C LEU A 246 19.81 5.25 13.08
N GLN A 247 18.92 4.29 13.26
CA GLN A 247 18.28 3.61 12.14
C GLN A 247 17.19 4.50 11.55
N ARG A 248 17.10 4.51 10.22
CA ARG A 248 16.14 5.35 9.52
C ARG A 248 14.71 4.90 9.78
N ALA A 249 13.90 5.78 10.37
CA ALA A 249 12.58 5.44 10.89
C ALA A 249 11.52 6.52 10.65
N ILE A 250 10.26 6.09 10.57
CA ILE A 250 9.09 6.97 10.70
C ILE A 250 8.20 6.46 11.82
N VAL A 251 7.94 7.33 12.79
CA VAL A 251 7.02 7.12 13.92
C VAL A 251 5.74 7.88 13.64
N PHE A 252 4.65 7.17 13.41
CA PHE A 252 3.33 7.73 13.14
C PHE A 252 2.55 8.01 14.42
N PHE A 253 1.86 9.15 14.42
CA PHE A 253 0.95 9.60 15.47
C PHE A 253 -0.36 10.07 14.86
N ASP A 254 -1.49 9.72 15.47
CA ASP A 254 -2.81 10.26 15.08
C ASP A 254 -3.03 11.68 15.64
N ASP A 255 -2.23 12.09 16.62
CA ASP A 255 -2.29 13.40 17.28
C ASP A 255 -1.02 14.21 16.94
N ILE A 256 -1.20 15.30 16.19
CA ILE A 256 -0.10 16.17 15.77
C ILE A 256 0.61 16.79 16.97
N GLN A 257 -0.11 17.18 18.01
CA GLN A 257 0.48 17.80 19.20
C GLN A 257 1.39 16.81 19.92
N LEU A 258 0.88 15.58 20.11
CA LEU A 258 1.65 14.49 20.69
C LEU A 258 2.90 14.16 19.87
N SER A 259 2.82 14.17 18.53
CA SER A 259 4.00 13.95 17.67
C SER A 259 5.11 14.96 17.92
N MET A 260 4.76 16.22 18.20
CA MET A 260 5.72 17.30 18.45
C MET A 260 6.32 17.23 19.84
N GLU A 261 5.52 16.85 20.85
CA GLU A 261 5.97 16.59 22.21
C GLU A 261 6.92 15.40 22.26
N ALA A 262 6.53 14.28 21.64
CA ALA A 262 7.35 13.08 21.57
C ALA A 262 8.68 13.32 20.85
N CYS A 263 8.69 14.11 19.76
CA CYS A 263 9.93 14.47 19.07
C CYS A 263 10.88 15.32 19.93
N ARG A 264 10.34 16.30 20.67
CA ARG A 264 11.15 17.10 21.60
C ARG A 264 11.75 16.23 22.70
N TRP A 265 10.90 15.42 23.34
CA TRP A 265 11.31 14.47 24.37
C TRP A 265 12.39 13.51 23.87
N PHE A 266 12.24 12.95 22.66
CA PHE A 266 13.20 12.02 22.08
C PHE A 266 14.54 12.70 21.77
N ARG A 267 14.52 13.93 21.23
CA ARG A 267 15.74 14.71 20.98
C ARG A 267 16.53 15.01 22.25
N GLU A 268 15.87 15.26 23.37
CA GLU A 268 16.54 15.53 24.65
C GLU A 268 17.34 14.33 25.15
N ARG A 269 16.91 13.11 24.82
CA ARG A 269 17.57 11.84 25.16
C ARG A 269 18.71 11.47 24.21
N LEU A 270 18.84 12.17 23.09
CA LEU A 270 19.92 11.93 22.13
C LEU A 270 21.18 12.75 22.45
N PRO A 271 22.37 12.21 22.13
CA PRO A 271 23.60 12.98 22.04
C PRO A 271 23.41 14.23 21.16
N GLU A 272 24.01 15.36 21.55
CA GLU A 272 23.80 16.67 20.91
C GLU A 272 23.98 16.62 19.38
N HIS A 273 25.01 15.92 18.92
CA HIS A 273 25.32 15.77 17.50
C HIS A 273 24.28 14.96 16.70
N LEU A 274 23.40 14.17 17.34
CA LEU A 274 22.34 13.40 16.66
C LEU A 274 20.98 14.10 16.69
N ARG A 275 20.79 15.12 17.53
CA ARG A 275 19.47 15.77 17.73
C ARG A 275 18.89 16.37 16.45
N HIS A 276 19.75 16.89 15.58
CA HIS A 276 19.34 17.48 14.31
C HIS A 276 18.84 16.43 13.29
N ARG A 277 19.19 15.15 13.47
CA ARG A 277 18.78 14.06 12.58
C ARG A 277 17.38 13.52 12.89
N VAL A 278 16.73 14.02 13.94
CA VAL A 278 15.32 13.70 14.26
C VAL A 278 14.46 14.92 13.98
N GLY A 279 13.27 14.76 13.41
CA GLY A 279 12.37 15.88 13.13
C GLY A 279 10.88 15.52 13.13
N CYS A 280 10.01 16.54 13.13
CA CYS A 280 8.57 16.34 12.95
C CYS A 280 8.13 16.58 11.51
N TYR A 281 7.19 15.78 11.00
CA TYR A 281 6.55 15.98 9.69
C TYR A 281 5.02 15.91 9.81
N ASN A 282 4.33 17.06 9.77
CA ASN A 282 2.88 17.12 9.94
C ASN A 282 2.25 18.29 9.17
N SER A 283 0.92 18.33 9.15
CA SER A 283 0.16 19.31 8.37
C SER A 283 0.28 20.76 8.86
N ARG A 284 0.65 21.01 10.13
CA ARG A 284 0.82 22.35 10.71
C ARG A 284 2.03 23.12 10.18
N ARG A 285 3.00 22.44 9.55
CA ARG A 285 4.12 23.11 8.88
C ARG A 285 3.63 23.92 7.67
N GLY A 286 4.30 25.03 7.36
CA GLY A 286 4.08 25.74 6.09
C GLY A 286 4.58 24.91 4.88
N PRO A 287 4.08 25.16 3.66
CA PRO A 287 4.45 24.38 2.47
C PRO A 287 5.96 24.32 2.20
N GLN A 288 6.66 25.47 2.29
CA GLN A 288 8.10 25.54 2.11
C GLN A 288 8.87 24.74 3.17
N SER A 289 8.43 24.81 4.44
CA SER A 289 9.04 24.04 5.53
C SER A 289 8.81 22.53 5.36
N LYS A 290 7.62 22.09 4.90
CA LYS A 290 7.38 20.67 4.59
C LYS A 290 8.32 20.19 3.50
N ARG A 291 8.44 20.94 2.41
CA ARG A 291 9.33 20.60 1.30
C ARG A 291 10.78 20.50 1.75
N HIS A 292 11.27 21.50 2.49
CA HIS A 292 12.63 21.48 3.03
C HIS A 292 12.88 20.28 3.95
N CYS A 293 11.97 19.97 4.88
CA CYS A 293 12.11 18.79 5.73
C CYS A 293 12.09 17.49 4.91
N TYR A 294 11.20 17.39 3.91
CA TYR A 294 11.13 16.25 3.00
C TYR A 294 12.45 16.04 2.27
N ASP A 295 13.01 17.10 1.68
CA ASP A 295 14.29 17.06 0.98
C ASP A 295 15.41 16.62 1.93
N GLN A 296 15.50 17.21 3.14
CA GLN A 296 16.49 16.82 4.16
C GLN A 296 16.40 15.34 4.56
N PHE A 297 15.20 14.77 4.64
CA PHE A 297 15.04 13.37 4.98
C PHE A 297 15.41 12.48 3.79
N CYS A 298 14.99 12.83 2.56
CA CYS A 298 15.40 12.14 1.34
C CYS A 298 16.93 12.09 1.19
N ASP A 299 17.60 13.21 1.48
CA ASP A 299 19.06 13.40 1.41
C ASP A 299 19.82 12.87 2.63
N GLU A 300 19.17 12.10 3.51
CA GLU A 300 19.79 11.46 4.69
C GLU A 300 20.39 12.43 5.71
N CYS A 301 20.00 13.71 5.68
CA CYS A 301 20.33 14.66 6.73
C CYS A 301 19.48 14.42 7.99
N MET A 302 18.33 13.75 7.84
CA MET A 302 17.48 13.28 8.93
C MET A 302 17.27 11.77 8.84
N ASP A 303 17.35 11.10 9.98
CA ASP A 303 17.17 9.66 10.13
C ASP A 303 15.75 9.31 10.63
N ILE A 304 15.20 10.09 11.56
CA ILE A 304 13.91 9.75 12.21
C ILE A 304 12.89 10.86 12.05
N TRP A 305 11.69 10.49 11.60
CA TRP A 305 10.54 11.37 11.57
C TRP A 305 9.46 10.98 12.57
N PHE A 306 9.00 11.97 13.31
CA PHE A 306 7.77 11.91 14.10
C PHE A 306 6.67 12.57 13.26
N ALA A 307 5.79 11.76 12.70
CA ALA A 307 4.90 12.20 11.64
C ALA A 307 3.43 11.91 11.92
N SER A 308 2.56 12.71 11.30
CA SER A 308 1.14 12.35 11.16
C SER A 308 0.90 11.65 9.82
N GLU A 309 -0.37 11.42 9.47
CA GLU A 309 -0.82 10.93 8.15
C GLU A 309 -0.22 11.71 6.97
N ALA A 310 0.28 12.93 7.18
CA ALA A 310 0.96 13.71 6.15
C ALA A 310 2.21 13.00 5.57
N ALA A 311 2.95 12.21 6.36
CA ALA A 311 4.03 11.38 5.82
C ALA A 311 3.50 10.07 5.21
N GLY A 312 2.27 9.70 5.57
CA GLY A 312 1.54 8.51 5.16
C GLY A 312 0.90 8.61 3.77
N ILE A 313 0.68 9.82 3.26
CA ILE A 313 0.05 10.07 1.96
C ILE A 313 0.91 11.09 1.21
N GLY A 314 1.46 10.70 0.05
CA GLY A 314 2.20 11.62 -0.82
C GLY A 314 3.73 11.63 -0.66
N CYS A 315 4.29 10.97 0.34
CA CYS A 315 5.74 10.82 0.47
C CYS A 315 6.17 9.44 -0.04
N ASP A 316 7.07 9.37 -1.02
CA ASP A 316 7.70 8.12 -1.45
C ASP A 316 9.16 8.11 -1.06
N ILE A 317 9.39 7.71 0.18
CA ILE A 317 10.70 7.80 0.78
C ILE A 317 11.34 6.41 0.75
N PRO A 318 12.48 6.24 0.06
CA PRO A 318 13.21 4.99 0.07
C PRO A 318 13.97 4.79 1.40
N ARG A 319 14.47 3.58 1.62
CA ARG A 319 15.43 3.24 2.71
C ARG A 319 14.91 3.38 4.14
N ILE A 320 13.60 3.35 4.36
CA ILE A 320 13.06 3.31 5.73
C ILE A 320 13.19 1.89 6.28
N LYS A 321 13.95 1.71 7.36
CA LYS A 321 14.14 0.40 8.01
C LYS A 321 13.04 0.12 9.03
N ILE A 322 12.68 1.14 9.81
CA ILE A 322 11.70 1.00 10.88
C ILE A 322 10.47 1.86 10.61
N ILE A 323 9.29 1.27 10.72
CA ILE A 323 8.04 2.01 10.93
C ILE A 323 7.56 1.73 12.35
N ALA A 324 7.16 2.77 13.07
CA ALA A 324 6.49 2.64 14.35
C ALA A 324 5.16 3.38 14.31
N GLN A 325 4.15 2.83 14.95
CA GLN A 325 2.87 3.48 15.18
C GLN A 325 2.69 3.66 16.67
N PHE A 326 2.72 4.92 17.13
CA PHE A 326 2.51 5.26 18.53
C PHE A 326 1.00 5.29 18.83
N MET A 327 0.57 4.36 19.68
CA MET A 327 -0.83 4.04 19.97
C MET A 327 -1.60 3.45 18.78
N VAL A 328 -2.56 2.58 19.10
CA VAL A 328 -3.36 1.85 18.09
C VAL A 328 -4.19 2.81 17.23
N PRO A 329 -4.12 2.71 15.88
CA PRO A 329 -4.88 3.54 14.95
C PRO A 329 -6.35 3.11 14.88
N GLY A 330 -7.14 3.79 14.04
CA GLY A 330 -8.58 3.52 13.91
C GLY A 330 -8.95 2.19 13.26
N SER A 331 -8.09 1.64 12.39
CA SER A 331 -8.37 0.42 11.62
C SER A 331 -7.10 -0.35 11.27
N LEU A 332 -7.27 -1.63 10.93
CA LEU A 332 -6.18 -2.48 10.48
C LEU A 332 -5.61 -2.00 9.14
N SER A 333 -6.48 -1.50 8.24
CA SER A 333 -6.08 -0.86 6.98
C SER A 333 -5.11 0.31 7.14
N ILE A 334 -5.38 1.22 8.09
CA ILE A 334 -4.46 2.34 8.38
C ILE A 334 -3.12 1.81 8.88
N TRP A 335 -3.13 0.82 9.76
CA TRP A 335 -1.90 0.22 10.28
C TRP A 335 -1.06 -0.41 9.16
N LEU A 336 -1.63 -1.30 8.34
CA LEU A 336 -0.88 -1.96 7.26
C LEU A 336 -0.38 -0.96 6.21
N GLN A 337 -1.16 0.06 5.89
CA GLN A 337 -0.72 1.10 4.96
C GLN A 337 0.50 1.86 5.47
N ARG A 338 0.49 2.25 6.76
CA ARG A 338 1.64 2.91 7.40
C ARG A 338 2.84 1.97 7.50
N ALA A 339 2.63 0.74 7.98
CA ALA A 339 3.66 -0.27 8.12
C ALA A 339 4.32 -0.66 6.78
N GLY A 340 3.55 -0.76 5.70
CA GLY A 340 4.02 -1.06 4.35
C GLY A 340 4.99 -0.02 3.75
N ARG A 341 5.26 1.07 4.47
CA ARG A 341 6.28 2.07 4.12
C ARG A 341 7.70 1.62 4.52
N ALA A 342 7.84 0.64 5.41
CA ALA A 342 9.12 0.00 5.69
C ALA A 342 9.63 -0.76 4.45
N ALA A 343 10.95 -0.81 4.32
CA ALA A 343 11.71 -1.67 3.42
C ALA A 343 11.16 -1.71 1.98
N ARG A 344 10.84 -0.55 1.41
CA ARG A 344 10.32 -0.46 0.03
C ARG A 344 11.33 -0.88 -1.05
N GLN A 345 12.62 -0.86 -0.74
CA GLN A 345 13.66 -1.27 -1.68
C GLN A 345 13.75 -2.79 -1.77
N GLN A 346 14.07 -3.28 -2.97
CA GLN A 346 14.38 -4.70 -3.18
C GLN A 346 15.55 -5.10 -2.26
N ASP A 347 15.47 -6.31 -1.72
CA ASP A 347 16.47 -6.93 -0.84
C ASP A 347 16.69 -6.23 0.52
N MET A 348 15.84 -5.27 0.90
CA MET A 348 15.85 -4.67 2.24
C MET A 348 14.90 -5.41 3.18
N GLN A 349 15.33 -5.66 4.41
CA GLN A 349 14.48 -6.11 5.52
C GLN A 349 14.14 -4.92 6.42
N GLY A 350 12.89 -4.86 6.87
CA GLY A 350 12.40 -3.82 7.76
C GLY A 350 11.56 -4.35 8.90
N GLU A 351 11.26 -3.49 9.85
CA GLU A 351 10.45 -3.82 11.02
C GLU A 351 9.32 -2.81 11.19
N ALA A 352 8.14 -3.30 11.54
CA ALA A 352 6.95 -2.50 11.79
C ALA A 352 6.45 -2.74 13.22
N PHE A 353 6.55 -1.73 14.07
CA PHE A 353 6.16 -1.78 15.47
C PHE A 353 4.83 -1.08 15.71
N LEU A 354 3.83 -1.81 16.23
CA LEU A 354 2.60 -1.23 16.73
C LEU A 354 2.68 -1.12 18.26
N LEU A 355 2.70 0.11 18.78
CA LEU A 355 2.71 0.37 20.22
C LEU A 355 1.28 0.44 20.73
N VAL A 356 0.92 -0.45 21.66
CA VAL A 356 -0.45 -0.68 22.09
C VAL A 356 -0.65 -0.22 23.52
N GLN A 357 -1.47 0.82 23.69
CA GLN A 357 -1.84 1.34 25.00
C GLN A 357 -2.77 0.37 25.77
N PRO A 358 -2.69 0.33 27.11
CA PRO A 358 -3.50 -0.57 27.94
C PRO A 358 -5.01 -0.44 27.74
N SER A 359 -5.52 0.74 27.37
CA SER A 359 -6.96 0.99 27.19
C SER A 359 -7.63 0.18 26.08
N VAL A 360 -6.85 -0.50 25.22
CA VAL A 360 -7.37 -1.43 24.21
C VAL A 360 -7.89 -2.72 24.84
N PHE A 361 -7.27 -3.16 25.93
CA PHE A 361 -7.57 -4.40 26.64
C PHE A 361 -8.38 -4.17 27.92
N GLN A 362 -8.52 -2.92 28.35
CA GLN A 362 -9.30 -2.58 29.54
C GLN A 362 -10.79 -2.58 29.22
N GLU A 363 -11.57 -3.30 30.01
CA GLU A 363 -13.04 -3.33 29.92
C GLU A 363 -13.67 -2.11 30.59
N LYS A 364 -14.76 -1.64 30.01
CA LYS A 364 -15.59 -0.52 30.46
C LYS A 364 -16.80 -1.09 31.19
N GLY A 365 -16.71 -1.30 32.51
CA GLY A 365 -17.84 -1.85 33.27
C GLY A 365 -17.40 -2.75 34.42
N LYS A 366 -18.35 -3.24 35.23
CA LYS A 366 -18.18 -3.77 36.60
C LYS A 366 -17.20 -4.95 36.75
N LYS A 367 -16.66 -5.08 37.99
CA LYS A 367 -15.81 -6.20 38.49
C LYS A 367 -16.43 -7.61 38.41
N THR A 368 -17.68 -7.77 37.96
CA THR A 368 -18.40 -9.05 37.97
C THR A 368 -19.22 -9.15 36.70
N ARG A 369 -18.87 -10.10 35.82
CA ARG A 369 -19.62 -10.46 34.61
C ARG A 369 -20.68 -11.51 34.91
N GLN A 370 -21.81 -11.44 34.21
CA GLN A 370 -22.70 -12.59 34.02
C GLN A 370 -22.41 -13.24 32.67
N GLU A 371 -22.71 -14.53 32.55
CA GLU A 371 -22.56 -15.28 31.29
C GLU A 371 -23.53 -14.70 30.25
N GLY A 372 -23.00 -14.16 29.14
CA GLY A 372 -23.78 -13.47 28.09
C GLY A 372 -23.65 -11.94 28.06
N ASP A 373 -22.91 -11.31 28.98
CA ASP A 373 -22.65 -9.87 28.92
C ASP A 373 -21.67 -9.51 27.78
N ASP A 374 -22.03 -8.50 26.97
CA ASP A 374 -21.16 -7.96 25.93
C ASP A 374 -19.93 -7.26 26.53
N VAL A 375 -18.76 -7.58 25.99
CA VAL A 375 -17.50 -6.97 26.41
C VAL A 375 -17.33 -5.62 25.73
N VAL A 376 -17.53 -4.55 26.49
CA VAL A 376 -17.25 -3.20 26.01
C VAL A 376 -15.87 -2.77 26.51
N TYR A 377 -14.95 -2.43 25.61
CA TYR A 377 -13.63 -1.94 25.98
C TYR A 377 -13.59 -0.41 26.17
N VAL A 378 -12.63 0.09 26.94
CA VAL A 378 -12.40 1.52 27.19
C VAL A 378 -12.08 2.24 25.88
N LYS A 379 -11.23 1.66 25.02
CA LYS A 379 -11.03 2.11 23.64
C LYS A 379 -11.68 1.15 22.65
N THR A 380 -12.64 1.67 21.90
CA THR A 380 -13.20 0.99 20.73
C THR A 380 -12.20 1.05 19.57
N ILE A 381 -11.91 -0.11 19.00
CA ILE A 381 -11.13 -0.29 17.78
C ILE A 381 -11.91 -1.21 16.84
N GLU A 382 -11.59 -1.16 15.56
CA GLU A 382 -12.14 -2.08 14.57
C GLU A 382 -11.89 -3.55 14.95
N GLU A 383 -12.87 -4.42 14.68
CA GLU A 383 -12.81 -5.85 14.97
C GLU A 383 -11.59 -6.52 14.33
N GLY A 384 -11.33 -6.28 13.05
CA GLY A 384 -10.15 -6.84 12.36
C GLY A 384 -8.83 -6.46 13.03
N LEU A 385 -8.69 -5.21 13.51
CA LEU A 385 -7.51 -4.78 14.25
C LEU A 385 -7.42 -5.44 15.64
N ARG A 386 -8.55 -5.68 16.29
CA ARG A 386 -8.59 -6.43 17.56
C ARG A 386 -8.13 -7.87 17.35
N THR A 387 -8.69 -8.56 16.38
CA THR A 387 -8.29 -9.93 16.01
C THR A 387 -6.81 -9.98 15.66
N TRP A 388 -6.30 -9.00 14.89
CA TRP A 388 -4.88 -8.92 14.54
C TRP A 388 -3.97 -8.71 15.74
N LEU A 389 -4.42 -8.00 16.79
CA LEU A 389 -3.64 -7.73 18.00
C LEU A 389 -3.65 -8.91 18.98
N GLU A 390 -4.84 -9.43 19.27
CA GLU A 390 -5.11 -10.44 20.30
C GLU A 390 -4.96 -11.88 19.78
N GLY A 391 -4.98 -12.08 18.46
CA GLY A 391 -4.89 -13.39 17.85
C GLY A 391 -3.57 -14.11 18.15
N GLU A 392 -3.68 -15.42 18.37
CA GLU A 392 -2.55 -16.34 18.62
C GLU A 392 -1.94 -16.88 17.32
N GLN A 393 -2.59 -16.63 16.18
CA GLN A 393 -2.15 -17.05 14.85
C GLN A 393 -1.09 -16.09 14.27
N CYS A 394 -0.50 -16.49 13.13
CA CYS A 394 0.38 -15.61 12.38
C CYS A 394 -0.36 -14.32 12.00
N ARG A 395 0.26 -13.17 12.28
CA ARG A 395 -0.30 -11.85 11.97
C ARG A 395 -0.51 -11.61 10.47
N ARG A 396 0.20 -12.35 9.61
CA ARG A 396 -0.03 -12.34 8.15
C ARG A 396 -1.33 -13.04 7.80
N ASP A 397 -1.56 -14.22 8.35
CA ASP A 397 -2.77 -15.00 8.07
C ASP A 397 -4.03 -14.23 8.50
N ILE A 398 -4.00 -13.58 9.67
CA ILE A 398 -5.12 -12.74 10.13
C ILE A 398 -5.34 -11.55 9.18
N ALA A 399 -4.27 -10.93 8.67
CA ALA A 399 -4.38 -9.85 7.71
C ALA A 399 -4.94 -10.36 6.36
N ASP A 400 -4.48 -11.51 5.89
CA ASP A 400 -4.95 -12.12 4.64
C ASP A 400 -6.43 -12.45 4.71
N GLU A 401 -6.90 -13.00 5.84
CA GLU A 401 -8.33 -13.25 6.07
C GLU A 401 -9.12 -11.93 6.06
N TYR A 402 -8.68 -10.93 6.82
CA TYR A 402 -9.36 -9.64 6.91
C TYR A 402 -9.46 -8.90 5.57
N PHE A 403 -8.41 -8.94 4.74
CA PHE A 403 -8.40 -8.32 3.41
C PHE A 403 -8.95 -9.22 2.30
N PHE A 404 -9.28 -10.47 2.61
CA PHE A 404 -9.61 -11.49 1.62
C PHE A 404 -8.52 -11.60 0.54
N ASN A 405 -7.26 -11.61 0.97
CA ASN A 405 -6.11 -11.77 0.10
C ASN A 405 -6.06 -13.20 -0.46
N PRO A 406 -5.61 -13.37 -1.71
CA PRO A 406 -5.30 -14.70 -2.20
C PRO A 406 -4.12 -15.28 -1.39
N PRO A 407 -4.04 -16.61 -1.21
CA PRO A 407 -2.85 -17.23 -0.66
C PRO A 407 -1.63 -16.86 -1.51
N THR A 408 -0.48 -16.59 -0.88
CA THR A 408 0.76 -16.29 -1.62
C THR A 408 1.09 -17.44 -2.57
N ARG A 409 1.75 -17.16 -3.70
CA ARG A 409 2.12 -18.22 -4.67
C ARG A 409 2.93 -19.32 -3.99
N GLN A 410 3.83 -18.93 -3.08
CA GLN A 410 4.61 -19.83 -2.24
C GLN A 410 3.70 -20.66 -1.34
N ARG A 411 2.76 -20.04 -0.61
CA ARG A 411 1.80 -20.74 0.24
C ARG A 411 0.96 -21.75 -0.55
N ALA A 412 0.38 -21.34 -1.67
CA ALA A 412 -0.44 -22.19 -2.51
C ALA A 412 0.37 -23.37 -3.09
N ALA A 413 1.62 -23.12 -3.50
CA ALA A 413 2.53 -24.17 -3.96
C ALA A 413 2.87 -25.16 -2.83
N LEU A 414 3.17 -24.66 -1.62
CA LEU A 414 3.46 -25.49 -0.44
C LEU A 414 2.25 -26.28 0.02
N GLU A 415 1.05 -25.69 0.03
CA GLU A 415 -0.19 -26.39 0.37
C GLU A 415 -0.46 -27.51 -0.63
N ARG A 416 -0.32 -27.23 -1.93
CA ARG A 416 -0.45 -28.25 -2.99
C ARG A 416 0.59 -29.35 -2.83
N TRP A 417 1.85 -28.99 -2.58
CA TRP A 417 2.92 -29.95 -2.37
C TRP A 417 2.68 -30.81 -1.11
N ARG A 418 2.21 -30.20 -0.01
CA ARG A 418 1.87 -30.89 1.24
C ARG A 418 0.77 -31.92 1.03
N LEU A 419 -0.30 -31.53 0.35
CA LEU A 419 -1.43 -32.41 -0.02
C LEU A 419 -0.98 -33.55 -0.94
N ASP A 420 -0.19 -33.25 -1.97
CA ASP A 420 0.32 -34.25 -2.92
C ASP A 420 1.29 -35.24 -2.25
N THR A 421 2.19 -34.74 -1.40
CA THR A 421 3.15 -35.55 -0.67
C THR A 421 2.47 -36.45 0.35
N TRP A 422 1.50 -35.92 1.11
CA TRP A 422 0.73 -36.72 2.04
C TRP A 422 -0.04 -37.82 1.30
N SER A 423 -0.81 -37.47 0.27
CA SER A 423 -1.62 -38.46 -0.48
C SER A 423 -0.77 -39.55 -1.14
N LYS A 424 0.39 -39.20 -1.71
CA LYS A 424 1.27 -40.16 -2.41
C LYS A 424 2.16 -40.98 -1.49
N ARG A 425 2.69 -40.38 -0.42
CA ARG A 425 3.76 -40.99 0.40
C ARG A 425 3.32 -41.35 1.82
N TYR A 426 2.22 -40.78 2.32
CA TYR A 426 1.81 -40.89 3.72
C TYR A 426 0.30 -41.10 3.92
N SER A 427 -0.45 -41.49 2.89
CA SER A 427 -1.91 -41.65 2.98
C SER A 427 -2.38 -42.73 3.95
N THR A 428 -1.49 -43.64 4.34
CA THR A 428 -1.73 -44.68 5.36
C THR A 428 -1.19 -44.31 6.74
N ALA A 429 -0.57 -43.13 6.89
CA ALA A 429 -0.01 -42.68 8.15
C ALA A 429 -1.12 -42.28 9.15
N PRO A 430 -0.89 -42.39 10.47
CA PRO A 430 -1.89 -42.06 11.49
C PRO A 430 -2.09 -40.54 11.71
N TYR A 431 -1.46 -39.69 10.89
CA TYR A 431 -1.52 -38.23 11.00
C TYR A 431 -2.01 -37.60 9.69
N GLY A 432 -2.63 -36.42 9.80
CA GLY A 432 -3.14 -35.64 8.66
C GLY A 432 -2.03 -34.97 7.84
N VAL A 433 -2.44 -34.15 6.87
CA VAL A 433 -1.52 -33.40 5.98
C VAL A 433 -0.58 -32.49 6.77
N GLU A 434 -1.02 -31.98 7.92
CA GLU A 434 -0.26 -31.15 8.86
C GLU A 434 0.90 -31.93 9.50
N GLY A 435 0.80 -33.27 9.57
CA GLY A 435 1.89 -34.13 10.06
C GLY A 435 3.07 -34.20 9.09
N VAL A 436 2.86 -33.89 7.81
CA VAL A 436 3.94 -33.79 6.80
C VAL A 436 4.61 -32.41 6.86
N MET A 437 3.82 -31.35 7.00
CA MET A 437 4.33 -29.99 7.20
C MET A 437 3.32 -29.19 8.04
N PRO A 438 3.65 -28.88 9.31
CA PRO A 438 2.78 -28.07 10.16
C PRO A 438 2.53 -26.69 9.56
N ASP A 439 1.36 -26.10 9.84
CA ASP A 439 1.02 -24.77 9.32
C ASP A 439 2.02 -23.70 9.75
N THR A 440 2.62 -23.81 10.93
CA THR A 440 3.67 -22.90 11.41
C THR A 440 4.90 -22.94 10.51
N VAL A 441 5.33 -24.14 10.11
CA VAL A 441 6.46 -24.36 9.20
C VAL A 441 6.10 -23.88 7.80
N LEU A 442 4.92 -24.26 7.29
CA LEU A 442 4.43 -23.84 5.97
C LEU A 442 4.35 -22.32 5.85
N THR A 443 3.78 -21.67 6.85
CA THR A 443 3.67 -20.21 6.91
C THR A 443 5.03 -19.57 6.99
N SER A 444 5.96 -20.12 7.78
CA SER A 444 7.34 -19.66 7.86
C SER A 444 8.06 -19.75 6.50
N PHE A 445 7.83 -20.83 5.74
CA PHE A 445 8.33 -20.98 4.38
C PHE A 445 7.68 -20.02 3.38
N ALA A 446 6.37 -19.80 3.49
CA ALA A 446 5.63 -18.91 2.60
C ALA A 446 5.91 -17.42 2.88
N SER A 447 6.30 -17.08 4.11
CA SER A 447 6.48 -15.70 4.59
C SER A 447 7.91 -15.18 4.45
N ASN A 448 8.90 -16.06 4.45
CA ASN A 448 10.28 -15.70 4.18
C ASN A 448 10.45 -15.67 2.65
N GLY A 449 10.95 -14.55 2.12
CA GLY A 449 11.03 -14.28 0.67
C GLY A 449 11.95 -15.22 -0.11
N ARG A 450 12.84 -14.67 -0.95
CA ARG A 450 13.64 -15.49 -1.88
C ARG A 450 14.62 -16.44 -1.17
N TRP A 451 14.48 -17.74 -1.40
CA TRP A 451 15.34 -18.78 -0.83
C TRP A 451 16.48 -19.15 -1.79
N ARG A 452 17.74 -19.04 -1.36
CA ARG A 452 18.90 -19.30 -2.22
C ARG A 452 19.66 -20.56 -1.85
N LEU A 453 19.69 -20.92 -0.56
CA LEU A 453 20.43 -22.06 -0.03
C LEU A 453 19.58 -22.88 0.95
N VAL A 454 19.92 -24.16 1.13
CA VAL A 454 19.32 -25.00 2.19
C VAL A 454 19.57 -24.41 3.57
N ALA A 455 20.71 -23.75 3.79
CA ALA A 455 21.01 -23.08 5.06
C ALA A 455 20.06 -21.90 5.37
N ASP A 456 19.43 -21.29 4.36
CA ASP A 456 18.43 -20.24 4.58
C ASP A 456 17.17 -20.81 5.24
N VAL A 457 16.91 -22.10 5.02
CA VAL A 457 15.75 -22.87 5.54
C VAL A 457 15.92 -23.26 7.01
N ASP A 458 17.15 -23.34 7.53
CA ASP A 458 17.42 -23.94 8.84
C ASP A 458 16.83 -23.15 10.01
N ALA A 459 16.81 -21.82 9.95
CA ALA A 459 16.18 -20.99 10.99
C ALA A 459 14.64 -21.13 11.05
N PRO A 460 13.89 -21.05 9.93
CA PRO A 460 12.44 -21.20 9.92
C PRO A 460 11.94 -22.65 10.04
N ALA A 461 12.79 -23.64 9.74
CA ALA A 461 12.45 -25.07 9.76
C ALA A 461 13.12 -25.86 10.89
N ALA A 462 13.72 -25.19 11.88
CA ALA A 462 14.49 -25.82 12.96
C ALA A 462 13.74 -26.95 13.70
N ASN A 463 12.40 -26.92 13.72
CA ASN A 463 11.54 -27.92 14.36
C ASN A 463 10.76 -28.81 13.38
N TRP A 464 11.05 -28.73 12.08
CA TRP A 464 10.37 -29.54 11.08
C TRP A 464 11.06 -30.91 10.93
N ILE A 465 10.43 -31.96 11.49
CA ILE A 465 11.02 -33.30 11.57
C ILE A 465 11.37 -33.92 10.22
N TRP A 466 10.77 -33.41 9.13
CA TRP A 466 10.98 -33.91 7.78
C TRP A 466 11.97 -33.09 6.96
N LEU A 467 12.65 -32.11 7.59
CA LEU A 467 13.56 -31.19 6.91
C LEU A 467 14.65 -31.92 6.12
N GLU A 468 15.31 -32.93 6.70
CA GLU A 468 16.34 -33.69 5.98
C GLU A 468 15.79 -34.44 4.76
N ARG A 469 14.53 -34.91 4.85
CA ARG A 469 13.92 -35.75 3.82
C ARG A 469 13.31 -34.95 2.68
N HIS A 470 12.58 -33.89 3.00
CA HIS A 470 11.79 -33.10 2.05
C HIS A 470 12.31 -31.68 1.86
N GLY A 471 13.26 -31.20 2.68
CA GLY A 471 13.84 -29.87 2.59
C GLY A 471 14.38 -29.50 1.20
N PRO A 472 15.16 -30.38 0.53
CA PRO A 472 15.63 -30.11 -0.84
C PRO A 472 14.50 -29.99 -1.86
N GLU A 473 13.44 -30.80 -1.73
CA GLU A 473 12.27 -30.78 -2.62
C GLU A 473 11.46 -29.50 -2.44
N VAL A 474 11.23 -29.10 -1.18
CA VAL A 474 10.56 -27.84 -0.83
C VAL A 474 11.37 -26.63 -1.25
N LEU A 475 12.70 -26.65 -1.09
CA LEU A 475 13.57 -25.57 -1.56
C LEU A 475 13.49 -25.42 -3.09
N GLY A 476 13.57 -26.53 -3.83
CA GLY A 476 13.44 -26.50 -5.29
C GLY A 476 12.06 -25.99 -5.74
N LEU A 477 11.00 -26.35 -5.03
CA LEU A 477 9.66 -25.79 -5.26
C LEU A 477 9.64 -24.28 -5.05
N MET A 478 10.19 -23.78 -3.95
CA MET A 478 10.24 -22.35 -3.64
C MET A 478 11.06 -21.56 -4.66
N GLN A 479 12.23 -22.06 -5.05
CA GLN A 479 13.03 -21.45 -6.12
C GLN A 479 12.25 -21.36 -7.44
N SER A 480 11.52 -22.42 -7.80
CA SER A 480 10.71 -22.42 -9.02
C SER A 480 9.52 -21.45 -8.98
N VAL A 481 9.00 -21.14 -7.79
CA VAL A 481 7.94 -20.16 -7.57
C VAL A 481 8.52 -18.75 -7.60
N ASP A 482 9.75 -18.54 -7.13
CA ASP A 482 10.41 -17.24 -7.13
C ASP A 482 10.92 -16.82 -8.53
N GLU A 483 11.20 -17.79 -9.41
CA GLU A 483 11.60 -17.58 -10.82
C GLU A 483 10.43 -17.26 -11.77
N LYS A 484 9.18 -17.50 -11.34
CA LYS A 484 7.93 -17.32 -12.13
C LYS A 484 7.09 -16.16 -11.60
#